data_AF-A0A738ILC4-F1
#
_entry.id   AF-A0A738ILC4-F1
#
_cell.length_a   1.000
_cell.length_b   1.000
_cell.length_c   1.000
_cell.angle_alpha   90.00
_cell.angle_beta   90.00
_cell.angle_gamma   90.00
#
_symmetry.space_group_name_H-M   'P 1'
#
loop_
_entity.id
_entity.type
_entity.pdbx_description
1 polymer ?
#
loop_
_entity_poly.entity_id
_entity_poly.type
_entity_poly.pdbx_seq_one_letter_code
_entity_poly.pdbx_strand_id
1 'polypeptide(L)'
;STRNASGDSFARFYSFLTKRIFRIYPIYFIVLSVYVSLFCYNFNEGHFTLYEFTLSNIIKSFLLIPLDPNISPPFYGWGTLIVSWTLGYEMYFYLVFSFALLISTKYRSYISIAILMTVYLCLSISFGNPIDFNANTFHVPFYGYHSYLGFTGNPIIFDFVLGMLIAECYLRFHKEVFENKMIGYLSVPVITLCFTMWLTGFKSGQGITNTGFIACLIVFCTICIETSTKIEFPKFMILMGTCSYSLYLIHVPIKKIIEIYGKDIPFIPQEPSVMMYLMSISASISLSITMYYMVEKKFIDIGHNLSKKI
;
A
#
# COMPACT_ATOMS: atom_id res chain seq x y z
N SER A 1 -4.14 -12.87 -14.72
CA SER A 1 -3.10 -13.31 -15.68
C SER A 1 -3.10 -12.37 -16.88
N THR A 2 -2.05 -11.57 -17.06
CA THR A 2 -1.86 -10.63 -18.20
C THR A 2 -1.15 -11.27 -19.39
N ARG A 3 -0.97 -12.61 -19.36
CA ARG A 3 -0.17 -13.35 -20.33
C ARG A 3 -0.93 -13.70 -21.63
N ASN A 4 -2.26 -13.58 -21.63
CA ASN A 4 -3.13 -14.00 -22.75
C ASN A 4 -3.82 -12.84 -23.50
N ALA A 5 -3.46 -11.58 -23.25
CA ALA A 5 -4.01 -10.48 -24.03
C ALA A 5 -3.19 -10.28 -25.30
N SER A 6 -3.60 -10.89 -26.41
CA SER A 6 -3.06 -10.67 -27.76
C SER A 6 -3.59 -9.35 -28.39
N GLY A 7 -3.75 -8.30 -27.58
CA GLY A 7 -4.21 -6.99 -28.04
C GLY A 7 -3.06 -6.00 -28.24
N ASP A 8 -3.36 -4.86 -28.87
CA ASP A 8 -2.43 -3.73 -29.03
C ASP A 8 -1.79 -3.31 -27.70
N SER A 9 -0.55 -2.82 -27.73
CA SER A 9 0.19 -2.38 -26.54
C SER A 9 -0.63 -1.36 -25.72
N PHE A 10 -1.30 -0.44 -26.39
CA PHE A 10 -2.20 0.55 -25.79
C PHE A 10 -3.41 -0.08 -25.07
N ALA A 11 -4.06 -1.08 -25.67
CA ALA A 11 -5.19 -1.76 -25.03
C ALA A 11 -4.77 -2.43 -23.71
N ARG A 12 -3.57 -3.02 -23.65
CA ARG A 12 -3.02 -3.63 -22.41
C ARG A 12 -2.72 -2.59 -21.34
N PHE A 13 -2.18 -1.44 -21.73
CA PHE A 13 -1.92 -0.31 -20.83
C PHE A 13 -3.20 0.19 -20.17
N TYR A 14 -4.22 0.51 -20.99
CA TYR A 14 -5.50 0.98 -20.48
C TYR A 14 -6.20 -0.11 -19.66
N SER A 15 -6.23 -1.36 -20.15
CA SER A 15 -6.81 -2.49 -19.42
C SER A 15 -6.15 -2.70 -18.05
N PHE A 16 -4.82 -2.56 -17.94
CA PHE A 16 -4.14 -2.65 -16.65
C PHE A 16 -4.50 -1.49 -15.72
N LEU A 17 -4.40 -0.24 -16.19
CA LEU A 17 -4.69 0.94 -15.38
C LEU A 17 -6.14 0.98 -14.91
N THR A 18 -7.11 0.68 -15.77
CA THR A 18 -8.53 0.62 -15.40
C THR A 18 -8.74 -0.34 -14.22
N LYS A 19 -8.14 -1.54 -14.25
CA LYS A 19 -8.28 -2.50 -13.14
C LYS A 19 -7.71 -1.98 -11.82
N ARG A 20 -6.60 -1.22 -11.87
CA ARG A 20 -5.95 -0.68 -10.66
C ARG A 20 -6.69 0.53 -10.11
N ILE A 21 -7.14 1.43 -10.97
CA ILE A 21 -7.95 2.59 -10.59
C ILE A 21 -9.23 2.14 -9.90
N PHE A 22 -9.99 1.21 -10.51
CA PHE A 22 -11.24 0.72 -9.94
C PHE A 22 -11.07 -0.12 -8.66
N ARG A 23 -9.87 -0.64 -8.41
CA ARG A 23 -9.53 -1.32 -7.16
C ARG A 23 -9.28 -0.32 -6.03
N ILE A 24 -8.59 0.79 -6.30
CA ILE A 24 -8.12 1.74 -5.27
C ILE A 24 -9.11 2.88 -5.07
N TYR A 25 -9.37 3.66 -6.12
CA TYR A 25 -10.01 4.97 -6.04
C TYR A 25 -11.45 4.93 -5.49
N PRO A 26 -12.35 4.03 -5.93
CA PRO A 26 -13.75 4.12 -5.55
C PRO A 26 -13.99 4.00 -4.05
N ILE A 27 -13.40 2.98 -3.41
CA ILE A 27 -13.54 2.79 -1.98
C ILE A 27 -12.74 3.84 -1.19
N TYR A 28 -11.53 4.19 -1.65
CA TYR A 28 -10.75 5.27 -1.04
C TYR A 28 -11.54 6.59 -1.02
N PHE A 29 -12.20 6.96 -2.12
CA PHE A 29 -12.99 8.18 -2.20
C PHE A 29 -14.18 8.16 -1.25
N ILE A 30 -14.91 7.05 -1.17
CA ILE A 30 -16.03 6.92 -0.24
C ILE A 30 -15.55 7.05 1.20
N VAL A 31 -14.48 6.34 1.58
CA VAL A 31 -13.93 6.41 2.94
C VAL A 31 -13.41 7.82 3.25
N LEU A 32 -12.70 8.47 2.32
CA LEU A 32 -12.21 9.83 2.46
C LEU A 32 -13.35 10.83 2.60
N SER A 33 -14.39 10.75 1.76
CA SER A 33 -15.57 11.61 1.84
C SER A 33 -16.29 11.47 3.18
N VAL A 34 -16.49 10.23 3.65
CA VAL A 34 -17.11 9.98 4.97
C VAL A 34 -16.22 10.52 6.08
N TYR A 35 -14.91 10.27 6.02
CA TYR A 35 -13.96 10.76 7.02
C TYR A 35 -13.93 12.29 7.07
N VAL A 36 -13.85 12.96 5.93
CA VAL A 36 -13.93 14.43 5.85
C VAL A 36 -15.28 14.91 6.39
N SER A 37 -16.40 14.28 6.01
CA SER A 37 -17.72 14.68 6.51
C SER A 37 -17.85 14.56 8.03
N LEU A 38 -17.23 13.54 8.65
CA LEU A 38 -17.30 13.30 10.08
C LEU A 38 -16.37 14.19 10.90
N PHE A 39 -15.22 14.59 10.33
CA PHE A 39 -14.13 15.23 11.08
C PHE A 39 -13.79 16.64 10.60
N CYS A 40 -14.35 17.12 9.48
CA CYS A 40 -14.17 18.50 9.03
C CYS A 40 -14.71 19.48 10.08
N TYR A 41 -15.83 19.15 10.72
CA TYR A 41 -16.40 19.96 11.79
C TYR A 41 -16.24 19.25 13.13
N ASN A 42 -15.39 19.79 14.00
CA ASN A 42 -15.22 19.26 15.36
C ASN A 42 -16.34 19.81 16.26
N PHE A 43 -17.36 18.98 16.50
CA PHE A 43 -18.51 19.34 17.35
C PHE A 43 -18.12 19.67 18.80
N ASN A 44 -17.00 19.14 19.30
CA ASN A 44 -16.57 19.35 20.69
C ASN A 44 -15.85 20.69 20.90
N GLU A 45 -15.14 21.18 19.89
CA GLU A 45 -14.34 22.42 19.98
C GLU A 45 -14.98 23.61 19.25
N GLY A 46 -16.06 23.40 18.49
CA GLY A 46 -16.79 24.46 17.79
C GLY A 46 -16.02 25.13 16.64
N HIS A 47 -14.85 24.59 16.28
CA HIS A 47 -13.97 25.12 15.23
C HIS A 47 -13.55 24.01 14.25
N PHE A 48 -13.21 24.41 13.02
CA PHE A 48 -12.52 23.56 12.06
C PHE A 48 -11.08 23.34 12.53
N THR A 49 -10.83 22.27 13.28
CA THR A 49 -9.47 21.93 13.67
C THR A 49 -8.78 21.09 12.60
N LEU A 50 -7.50 21.44 12.36
CA LEU A 50 -6.44 20.74 11.62
C LEU A 50 -6.14 21.32 10.23
N TYR A 51 -4.87 21.69 10.05
CA TYR A 51 -4.21 21.99 8.76
C TYR A 51 -4.60 21.00 7.65
N GLU A 52 -4.86 19.75 8.01
CA GLU A 52 -5.24 18.63 7.13
C GLU A 52 -6.59 18.79 6.42
N PHE A 53 -7.55 19.57 6.96
CA PHE A 53 -8.91 19.72 6.40
C PHE A 53 -9.12 20.99 5.58
N THR A 54 -8.04 21.70 5.21
CA THR A 54 -8.16 22.80 4.24
C THR A 54 -8.61 22.25 2.87
N LEU A 55 -9.38 23.05 2.12
CA LEU A 55 -9.89 22.63 0.80
C LEU A 55 -8.77 22.17 -0.13
N SER A 56 -7.60 22.85 -0.09
CA SER A 56 -6.42 22.45 -0.84
C SER A 56 -5.91 21.06 -0.45
N ASN A 57 -5.83 20.76 0.85
CA ASN A 57 -5.34 19.48 1.35
C ASN A 57 -6.33 18.32 1.12
N ILE A 58 -7.62 18.61 1.14
CA ILE A 58 -8.66 17.65 0.75
C ILE A 58 -8.49 17.29 -0.73
N ILE A 59 -8.36 18.29 -1.62
CA ILE A 59 -8.15 18.05 -3.06
C ILE A 59 -6.86 17.26 -3.30
N LYS A 60 -5.76 17.63 -2.63
CA LYS A 60 -4.50 16.87 -2.69
C LYS A 60 -4.70 15.42 -2.27
N SER A 61 -5.42 15.17 -1.18
CA SER A 61 -5.71 13.81 -0.69
C SER A 61 -6.57 13.00 -1.67
N PHE A 62 -7.56 13.59 -2.33
CA PHE A 62 -8.32 12.92 -3.41
C PHE A 62 -7.43 12.56 -4.61
N LEU A 63 -6.41 13.38 -4.88
CA LEU A 63 -5.43 13.11 -5.94
C LEU A 63 -4.26 12.24 -5.49
N LEU A 64 -4.23 11.80 -4.21
CA LEU A 64 -3.10 11.09 -3.59
C LEU A 64 -1.77 11.86 -3.66
N ILE A 65 -1.85 13.19 -3.68
CA ILE A 65 -0.69 14.09 -3.65
C ILE A 65 -0.31 14.33 -2.19
N PRO A 66 0.98 14.24 -1.81
CA PRO A 66 1.43 14.52 -0.45
C PRO A 66 1.08 15.95 -0.01
N LEU A 67 0.68 16.14 1.25
CA LEU A 67 0.22 17.44 1.74
C LEU A 67 1.35 18.45 1.85
N ASP A 68 2.47 18.04 2.47
CA ASP A 68 3.60 18.90 2.77
C ASP A 68 4.93 18.18 2.49
N PRO A 69 5.58 18.50 1.36
CA PRO A 69 6.88 17.97 1.00
C PRO A 69 8.02 18.23 2.00
N ASN A 70 7.85 19.17 2.94
CA ASN A 70 8.88 19.53 3.92
C ASN A 70 8.85 18.64 5.17
N ILE A 71 7.76 17.88 5.37
CA ILE A 71 7.67 16.89 6.44
C ILE A 71 8.58 15.71 6.09
N SER A 72 9.11 15.06 7.14
CA SER A 72 10.12 14.01 7.01
C SER A 72 9.72 12.92 6.00
N PRO A 73 10.66 12.52 5.12
CA PRO A 73 10.44 11.39 4.23
C PRO A 73 10.24 10.10 5.04
N PRO A 74 9.52 9.12 4.50
CA PRO A 74 8.92 9.07 3.15
C PRO A 74 7.45 9.55 3.13
N PHE A 75 6.96 10.17 4.22
CA PHE A 75 5.54 10.51 4.39
C PHE A 75 5.12 11.77 3.65
N TYR A 76 6.01 12.76 3.54
CA TYR A 76 5.78 14.04 2.85
C TYR A 76 4.43 14.69 3.24
N GLY A 77 4.14 14.68 4.54
CA GLY A 77 2.98 15.32 5.14
C GLY A 77 1.72 14.49 5.20
N TRP A 78 1.84 13.17 4.98
CA TRP A 78 0.71 12.23 5.02
C TRP A 78 -0.37 12.66 4.03
N GLY A 79 -1.59 12.13 4.19
CA GLY A 79 -2.78 12.79 3.67
C GLY A 79 -3.85 12.88 4.74
N THR A 80 -4.97 13.52 4.41
CA THR A 80 -6.10 13.69 5.32
C THR A 80 -6.54 12.34 5.89
N LEU A 81 -6.50 11.29 5.08
CA LEU A 81 -6.42 9.91 5.57
C LEU A 81 -4.94 9.51 5.68
N ILE A 82 -4.48 9.20 6.90
CA ILE A 82 -3.08 8.83 7.19
C ILE A 82 -2.55 7.71 6.30
N VAL A 83 -3.41 6.86 5.74
CA VAL A 83 -3.03 5.75 4.86
C VAL A 83 -2.74 6.16 3.41
N SER A 84 -3.13 7.36 2.99
CA SER A 84 -3.10 7.78 1.58
C SER A 84 -1.69 7.91 0.98
N TRP A 85 -0.67 8.20 1.78
CA TRP A 85 0.69 8.39 1.27
C TRP A 85 1.25 7.10 0.64
N THR A 86 0.96 5.92 1.21
CA THR A 86 1.36 4.63 0.61
C THR A 86 0.60 4.34 -0.69
N LEU A 87 -0.69 4.72 -0.76
CA LEU A 87 -1.51 4.56 -1.96
C LEU A 87 -0.97 5.40 -3.11
N GLY A 88 -0.42 6.59 -2.80
CA GLY A 88 0.32 7.38 -3.77
C GLY A 88 1.47 6.58 -4.39
N TYR A 89 2.27 5.88 -3.57
CA TYR A 89 3.44 5.13 -4.05
C TYR A 89 2.99 3.93 -4.88
N GLU A 90 1.91 3.28 -4.46
CA GLU A 90 1.28 2.20 -5.19
C GLU A 90 0.79 2.66 -6.58
N MET A 91 0.12 3.81 -6.66
CA MET A 91 -0.32 4.39 -7.93
C MET A 91 0.85 4.83 -8.81
N TYR A 92 1.90 5.42 -8.23
CA TYR A 92 3.14 5.74 -8.93
C TYR A 92 3.79 4.50 -9.54
N PHE A 93 3.94 3.44 -8.75
CA PHE A 93 4.44 2.15 -9.23
C PHE A 93 3.57 1.59 -10.36
N TYR A 94 2.25 1.63 -10.22
CA TYR A 94 1.35 1.15 -11.27
C TYR A 94 1.48 1.95 -12.56
N LEU A 95 1.65 3.28 -12.50
CA LEU A 95 1.91 4.08 -13.70
C LEU A 95 3.20 3.64 -14.39
N VAL A 96 4.31 3.54 -13.65
CA VAL A 96 5.60 3.08 -14.20
C VAL A 96 5.50 1.68 -14.81
N PHE A 97 4.85 0.75 -14.11
CA PHE A 97 4.65 -0.61 -14.60
C PHE A 97 3.76 -0.66 -15.86
N SER A 98 2.78 0.24 -15.95
CA SER A 98 1.93 0.39 -17.14
C SER A 98 2.74 0.88 -18.34
N PHE A 99 3.61 1.87 -18.15
CA PHE A 99 4.53 2.31 -19.21
C PHE A 99 5.48 1.20 -19.64
N ALA A 100 5.98 0.41 -18.70
CA ALA A 100 6.80 -0.76 -19.05
C ALA A 100 6.03 -1.79 -19.89
N LEU A 101 4.72 -1.97 -19.63
CA LEU A 101 3.85 -2.84 -20.44
C LEU A 101 3.65 -2.31 -21.87
N LEU A 102 3.66 -0.99 -22.09
CA LEU A 102 3.61 -0.39 -23.43
C LEU A 102 4.86 -0.76 -24.24
N ILE A 103 6.03 -0.74 -23.61
CA ILE A 103 7.32 -1.01 -24.26
C ILE A 103 7.49 -2.50 -24.53
N SER A 104 7.33 -3.35 -23.52
CA SER A 104 7.48 -4.81 -23.70
C SER A 104 6.73 -5.59 -22.64
N THR A 105 5.94 -6.56 -23.08
CA THR A 105 5.25 -7.48 -22.16
C THR A 105 6.16 -8.56 -21.58
N LYS A 106 7.23 -8.93 -22.30
CA LYS A 106 8.20 -9.94 -21.86
C LYS A 106 9.15 -9.38 -20.80
N TYR A 107 9.64 -8.16 -21.00
CA TYR A 107 10.65 -7.54 -20.13
C TYR A 107 10.09 -6.45 -19.21
N ARG A 108 8.76 -6.37 -19.04
CA ARG A 108 8.08 -5.33 -18.25
C ARG A 108 8.66 -5.13 -16.84
N SER A 109 9.04 -6.21 -16.16
CA SER A 109 9.57 -6.14 -14.79
C SER A 109 10.95 -5.48 -14.81
N TYR A 110 11.85 -5.93 -15.69
CA TYR A 110 13.18 -5.34 -15.87
C TYR A 110 13.12 -3.87 -16.32
N ILE A 111 12.21 -3.53 -17.23
CA ILE A 111 12.01 -2.16 -17.70
C ILE A 111 11.49 -1.28 -16.55
N SER A 112 10.55 -1.77 -15.75
CA SER A 112 10.04 -1.04 -14.58
C SER A 112 11.15 -0.80 -13.55
N ILE A 113 11.97 -1.82 -13.26
CA ILE A 113 13.12 -1.71 -12.37
C ILE A 113 14.10 -0.67 -12.91
N ALA A 114 14.42 -0.73 -14.21
CA ALA A 114 15.31 0.24 -14.84
C ALA A 114 14.76 1.67 -14.73
N ILE A 115 13.48 1.91 -15.02
CA ILE A 115 12.86 3.23 -14.90
C ILE A 115 12.92 3.73 -13.45
N LEU A 116 12.52 2.92 -12.48
CA LEU A 116 12.53 3.30 -11.06
C LEU A 116 13.96 3.60 -10.56
N MET A 117 14.94 2.75 -10.93
CA MET A 117 16.36 2.96 -10.61
C MET A 117 16.88 4.25 -11.25
N THR A 118 16.57 4.51 -12.53
CA THR A 118 17.01 5.71 -13.22
C THR A 118 16.40 6.96 -12.58
N VAL A 119 15.10 6.97 -12.29
CA VAL A 119 14.43 8.10 -11.62
C VAL A 119 15.06 8.36 -10.25
N TYR A 120 15.26 7.30 -9.45
CA TYR A 120 15.92 7.40 -8.15
C TYR A 120 17.33 8.00 -8.25
N LEU A 121 18.18 7.45 -9.13
CA LEU A 121 19.56 7.92 -9.29
C LEU A 121 19.62 9.35 -9.81
N CYS A 122 18.81 9.70 -10.82
CA CYS A 122 18.75 11.04 -11.35
C CYS A 122 18.34 12.05 -10.28
N LEU A 123 17.27 11.78 -9.52
CA LEU A 123 16.80 12.68 -8.46
C LEU A 123 17.78 12.74 -7.27
N SER A 124 18.41 11.62 -6.90
CA SER A 124 19.45 11.60 -5.85
C SER A 124 20.61 12.51 -6.21
N ILE A 125 21.12 12.42 -7.45
CA ILE A 125 22.22 13.25 -7.96
C ILE A 125 21.78 14.72 -8.07
N SER A 126 20.59 14.99 -8.63
CA SER A 126 20.08 16.36 -8.80
C SER A 126 19.83 17.09 -7.48
N PHE A 127 19.43 16.36 -6.43
CA PHE A 127 19.20 16.93 -5.09
C PHE A 127 20.42 16.84 -4.17
N GLY A 128 21.54 16.28 -4.63
CA GLY A 128 22.76 16.13 -3.84
C GLY A 128 22.60 15.18 -2.64
N ASN A 129 21.61 14.28 -2.68
CA ASN A 129 21.45 13.27 -1.64
C ASN A 129 22.52 12.18 -1.79
N PRO A 130 23.05 11.63 -0.69
CA PRO A 130 23.85 10.42 -0.75
C PRO A 130 23.02 9.27 -1.36
N ILE A 131 23.66 8.41 -2.14
CA ILE A 131 23.01 7.22 -2.71
C ILE A 131 22.85 6.19 -1.59
N ASP A 132 21.74 6.28 -0.86
CA ASP A 132 21.37 5.38 0.23
C ASP A 132 19.94 4.84 0.02
N PHE A 133 19.73 3.58 0.40
CA PHE A 133 18.46 2.88 0.27
C PHE A 133 17.53 3.07 1.47
N ASN A 134 17.88 3.95 2.42
CA ASN A 134 17.04 4.30 3.54
C ASN A 134 15.93 5.27 3.12
N ALA A 135 14.67 4.86 3.26
CA ALA A 135 13.52 5.69 2.88
C ALA A 135 13.42 7.00 3.69
N ASN A 136 14.05 7.05 4.86
CA ASN A 136 13.98 8.20 5.78
C ASN A 136 15.03 9.29 5.51
N THR A 137 15.99 9.06 4.60
CA THR A 137 17.11 10.00 4.36
C THR A 137 16.96 10.81 3.07
N PHE A 138 15.90 10.58 2.29
CA PHE A 138 15.70 11.27 1.02
C PHE A 138 15.07 12.66 1.20
N HIS A 139 15.91 13.68 1.32
CA HIS A 139 15.49 15.07 1.55
C HIS A 139 15.47 15.87 0.24
N VAL A 140 14.53 16.81 0.11
CA VAL A 140 14.52 17.75 -1.01
C VAL A 140 15.05 19.09 -0.52
N PRO A 141 16.18 19.59 -1.04
CA PRO A 141 16.81 20.82 -0.54
C PRO A 141 16.07 22.10 -0.96
N PHE A 142 15.15 22.01 -1.92
CA PHE A 142 14.45 23.16 -2.49
C PHE A 142 12.99 23.25 -2.04
N TYR A 143 12.55 24.47 -1.71
CA TYR A 143 11.16 24.82 -1.43
C TYR A 143 10.44 25.22 -2.74
N GLY A 144 9.31 24.59 -3.06
CA GLY A 144 8.47 24.95 -4.21
C GLY A 144 7.83 23.74 -4.93
N TYR A 145 7.52 23.87 -6.22
CA TYR A 145 6.94 22.77 -7.00
C TYR A 145 7.87 21.54 -7.10
N HIS A 146 9.19 21.76 -7.04
CA HIS A 146 10.18 20.68 -7.05
C HIS A 146 10.12 19.80 -5.80
N SER A 147 9.56 20.29 -4.69
CA SER A 147 9.47 19.54 -3.45
C SER A 147 8.59 18.29 -3.60
N TYR A 148 7.58 18.32 -4.49
CA TYR A 148 6.73 17.15 -4.78
C TYR A 148 7.48 16.03 -5.52
N LEU A 149 8.65 16.30 -6.11
CA LEU A 149 9.49 15.26 -6.73
C LEU A 149 10.21 14.40 -5.68
N GLY A 150 10.30 14.87 -4.43
CA GLY A 150 10.87 14.11 -3.31
C GLY A 150 10.23 12.74 -3.15
N PHE A 151 8.91 12.74 -3.22
CA PHE A 151 8.08 11.55 -3.23
C PHE A 151 8.50 10.55 -4.33
N THR A 152 8.66 11.00 -5.57
CA THR A 152 9.02 10.09 -6.68
C THR A 152 10.44 9.53 -6.59
N GLY A 153 11.34 10.24 -5.91
CA GLY A 153 12.73 9.81 -5.71
C GLY A 153 12.95 9.02 -4.43
N ASN A 154 11.92 8.77 -3.62
CA ASN A 154 12.12 8.11 -2.33
C ASN A 154 12.49 6.61 -2.48
N PRO A 155 13.51 6.10 -1.76
CA PRO A 155 13.92 4.69 -1.80
C PRO A 155 12.85 3.65 -1.45
N ILE A 156 11.70 4.04 -0.87
CA ILE A 156 10.59 3.10 -0.59
C ILE A 156 10.08 2.40 -1.86
N ILE A 157 10.30 3.00 -3.05
CA ILE A 157 9.96 2.38 -4.34
C ILE A 157 10.67 1.02 -4.55
N PHE A 158 11.79 0.78 -3.86
CA PHE A 158 12.53 -0.48 -3.92
C PHE A 158 11.81 -1.65 -3.26
N ASP A 159 10.84 -1.41 -2.39
CA ASP A 159 9.98 -2.48 -1.85
C ASP A 159 9.13 -3.11 -2.97
N PHE A 160 8.69 -2.30 -3.95
CA PHE A 160 8.02 -2.80 -5.15
C PHE A 160 8.99 -3.55 -6.08
N VAL A 161 10.25 -3.11 -6.15
CA VAL A 161 11.31 -3.81 -6.90
C VAL A 161 11.55 -5.20 -6.32
N LEU A 162 11.61 -5.35 -4.99
CA LEU A 162 11.70 -6.65 -4.35
C LEU A 162 10.51 -7.55 -4.72
N GLY A 163 9.29 -7.02 -4.73
CA GLY A 163 8.10 -7.75 -5.18
C GLY A 163 8.21 -8.23 -6.64
N MET A 164 8.74 -7.39 -7.54
CA MET A 164 9.00 -7.79 -8.93
C MET A 164 10.08 -8.85 -9.04
N LEU A 165 11.15 -8.76 -8.25
CA LEU A 165 12.22 -9.76 -8.22
C LEU A 165 11.71 -11.12 -7.72
N ILE A 166 10.85 -11.13 -6.68
CA ILE A 166 10.18 -12.35 -6.23
C ILE A 166 9.34 -12.95 -7.37
N ALA A 167 8.56 -12.13 -8.08
CA ALA A 167 7.73 -12.61 -9.18
C ALA A 167 8.56 -13.20 -10.33
N GLU A 168 9.67 -12.58 -10.72
CA GLU A 168 10.57 -13.12 -11.75
C GLU A 168 11.30 -14.39 -11.28
N CYS A 169 11.71 -14.44 -10.01
CA CYS A 169 12.29 -15.63 -9.39
C CYS A 169 11.30 -16.79 -9.41
N TYR A 170 10.03 -16.53 -9.05
CA TYR A 170 8.95 -17.50 -9.10
C TYR A 170 8.71 -18.06 -10.50
N LEU A 171 8.69 -17.22 -11.51
CA LEU A 171 8.48 -17.66 -12.89
C LEU A 171 9.66 -18.46 -13.47
N ARG A 172 10.90 -18.15 -13.06
CA ARG A 172 12.10 -18.78 -13.60
C ARG A 172 12.50 -20.05 -12.85
N PHE A 173 12.42 -20.03 -11.52
CA PHE A 173 12.93 -21.09 -10.64
C PHE A 173 11.81 -21.83 -9.90
N HIS A 174 10.59 -21.83 -10.45
CA HIS A 174 9.40 -22.44 -9.84
C HIS A 174 9.67 -23.84 -9.26
N LYS A 175 10.18 -24.75 -10.10
CA LYS A 175 10.39 -26.15 -9.73
C LYS A 175 11.57 -26.34 -8.78
N GLU A 176 12.64 -25.57 -8.99
CA GLU A 176 13.90 -25.73 -8.26
C GLU A 176 13.83 -25.15 -6.84
N VAL A 177 13.13 -24.02 -6.68
CA VAL A 177 13.07 -23.25 -5.44
C VAL A 177 11.73 -23.42 -4.74
N PHE A 178 10.61 -23.18 -5.43
CA PHE A 178 9.30 -23.03 -4.80
C PHE A 178 8.60 -24.37 -4.56
N GLU A 179 8.64 -25.31 -5.52
CA GLU A 179 8.12 -26.68 -5.32
C GLU A 179 9.04 -27.56 -4.44
N ASN A 180 10.23 -27.08 -4.09
CA ASN A 180 11.19 -27.84 -3.32
C ASN A 180 10.79 -27.90 -1.84
N LYS A 181 10.39 -29.09 -1.39
CA LYS A 181 9.96 -29.35 0.00
C LYS A 181 11.01 -28.96 1.05
N MET A 182 12.30 -29.16 0.77
CA MET A 182 13.35 -28.78 1.72
C MET A 182 13.38 -27.27 1.94
N ILE A 183 13.26 -26.49 0.87
CA ILE A 183 13.20 -25.02 0.94
C ILE A 183 11.91 -24.58 1.65
N GLY A 184 10.79 -25.27 1.39
CA GLY A 184 9.53 -25.07 2.10
C GLY A 184 9.57 -25.36 3.61
N TYR A 185 10.32 -26.35 4.05
CA TYR A 185 10.52 -26.60 5.48
C TYR A 185 11.49 -25.59 6.11
N LEU A 186 12.54 -25.19 5.39
CA LEU A 186 13.50 -24.18 5.83
C LEU A 186 12.89 -22.77 5.92
N SER A 187 11.81 -22.48 5.19
CA SER A 187 11.15 -21.18 5.25
C SER A 187 10.30 -20.99 6.52
N VAL A 188 9.88 -22.05 7.21
CA VAL A 188 9.13 -21.99 8.48
C VAL A 188 9.92 -21.34 9.64
N PRO A 189 11.18 -21.73 9.94
CA PRO A 189 11.96 -21.03 10.95
C PRO A 189 12.31 -19.60 10.50
N VAL A 190 12.53 -19.36 9.20
CA VAL A 190 12.83 -18.01 8.68
C VAL A 190 11.65 -17.07 8.86
N ILE A 191 10.42 -17.49 8.53
CA ILE A 191 9.22 -16.66 8.71
C ILE A 191 8.96 -16.40 10.21
N THR A 192 9.22 -17.39 11.07
CA THR A 192 9.10 -17.24 12.52
C THR A 192 10.10 -16.20 13.05
N LEU A 193 11.36 -16.26 12.62
CA LEU A 193 12.39 -15.27 12.96
C LEU A 193 12.02 -13.87 12.46
N CYS A 194 11.50 -13.76 11.23
CA CYS A 194 11.03 -12.48 10.68
C CYS A 194 9.89 -11.91 11.52
N PHE A 195 8.96 -12.75 11.97
CA PHE A 195 7.85 -12.35 12.83
C PHE A 195 8.35 -11.88 14.21
N THR A 196 9.33 -12.57 14.80
CA THR A 196 9.93 -12.12 16.07
C THR A 196 10.68 -10.80 15.91
N MET A 197 11.41 -10.60 14.81
CA MET A 197 12.06 -9.32 14.51
C MET A 197 11.04 -8.18 14.38
N TRP A 198 9.90 -8.45 13.74
CA TRP A 198 8.82 -7.47 13.61
C TRP A 198 8.21 -7.13 14.98
N LEU A 199 7.91 -8.12 15.81
CA LEU A 199 7.34 -7.92 17.15
C LEU A 199 8.27 -7.15 18.11
N THR A 200 9.59 -7.34 17.99
CA THR A 200 10.57 -6.63 18.82
C THR A 200 10.89 -5.22 18.31
N GLY A 201 10.34 -4.81 17.17
CA GLY A 201 10.66 -3.54 16.52
C GLY A 201 12.07 -3.49 15.94
N PHE A 202 12.71 -4.65 15.71
CA PHE A 202 14.02 -4.69 15.08
C PHE A 202 13.97 -4.07 13.68
N LYS A 203 14.83 -3.06 13.46
CA LYS A 203 14.82 -2.25 12.23
C LYS A 203 13.44 -1.65 11.92
N SER A 204 12.73 -1.16 12.94
CA SER A 204 11.49 -0.41 12.75
C SER A 204 11.74 0.82 11.87
N GLY A 205 11.10 0.88 10.71
CA GLY A 205 11.32 1.94 9.73
C GLY A 205 10.85 1.48 8.35
N GLN A 206 10.82 2.40 7.39
CA GLN A 206 10.32 2.11 6.04
C GLN A 206 11.44 1.82 5.06
N GLY A 207 11.09 1.15 3.97
CA GLY A 207 11.99 0.81 2.88
C GLY A 207 12.82 -0.45 3.11
N ILE A 208 13.58 -0.78 2.06
CA ILE A 208 14.34 -2.03 1.94
C ILE A 208 15.37 -2.25 3.04
N THR A 209 16.04 -1.21 3.53
CA THR A 209 17.06 -1.35 4.58
C THR A 209 16.47 -1.71 5.95
N ASN A 210 15.18 -1.43 6.14
CA ASN A 210 14.42 -1.60 7.37
C ASN A 210 13.42 -2.75 7.26
N THR A 211 12.13 -2.52 7.53
CA THR A 211 11.11 -3.57 7.52
C THR A 211 10.79 -4.10 6.11
N GLY A 212 11.14 -3.37 5.05
CA GLY A 212 10.90 -3.79 3.67
C GLY A 212 11.57 -5.12 3.33
N PHE A 213 12.82 -5.32 3.78
CA PHE A 213 13.52 -6.60 3.61
C PHE A 213 12.88 -7.73 4.42
N ILE A 214 12.45 -7.45 5.66
CA ILE A 214 11.74 -8.42 6.50
C ILE A 214 10.42 -8.84 5.81
N ALA A 215 9.66 -7.88 5.30
CA ALA A 215 8.42 -8.15 4.56
C ALA A 215 8.67 -8.96 3.29
N CYS A 216 9.74 -8.65 2.54
CA CYS A 216 10.16 -9.42 1.36
C CYS A 216 10.44 -10.89 1.71
N LEU A 217 11.19 -11.14 2.80
CA LEU A 217 11.45 -12.50 3.27
C LEU A 217 10.18 -13.23 3.69
N ILE A 218 9.26 -12.55 4.38
CA ILE A 218 7.96 -13.13 4.77
C ILE A 218 7.17 -13.55 3.52
N VAL A 219 7.05 -12.67 2.52
CA VAL A 219 6.34 -12.96 1.27
C VAL A 219 7.00 -14.12 0.52
N PHE A 220 8.32 -14.08 0.34
CA PHE A 220 9.07 -15.15 -0.33
C PHE A 220 8.88 -16.51 0.37
N CYS A 221 9.05 -16.54 1.69
CA CYS A 221 8.87 -17.74 2.50
C CYS A 221 7.43 -18.27 2.42
N THR A 222 6.44 -17.39 2.47
CA THR A 222 5.02 -17.77 2.37
C THR A 222 4.72 -18.46 1.04
N ILE A 223 5.23 -17.92 -0.07
CA ILE A 223 5.06 -18.55 -1.40
C ILE A 223 5.74 -19.91 -1.45
N CYS A 224 6.97 -20.05 -0.92
CA CYS A 224 7.65 -21.36 -0.85
C CYS A 224 6.86 -22.37 -0.01
N ILE A 225 6.28 -21.97 1.13
CA ILE A 225 5.46 -22.84 1.96
C ILE A 225 4.19 -23.25 1.19
N GLU A 226 3.45 -22.30 0.62
CA GLU A 226 2.18 -22.54 -0.07
C GLU A 226 2.35 -23.45 -1.31
N THR A 227 3.48 -23.35 -2.00
CA THR A 227 3.72 -24.16 -3.21
C THR A 227 4.34 -25.52 -2.92
N SER A 228 5.19 -25.63 -1.90
CA SER A 228 5.80 -26.91 -1.50
C SER A 228 4.88 -27.79 -0.65
N THR A 229 3.92 -27.18 0.05
CA THR A 229 2.98 -27.86 0.94
C THR A 229 1.53 -27.55 0.54
N LYS A 230 0.65 -28.54 0.60
CA LYS A 230 -0.79 -28.33 0.38
C LYS A 230 -1.41 -27.78 1.65
N ILE A 231 -1.43 -26.46 1.81
CA ILE A 231 -2.13 -25.81 2.93
C ILE A 231 -3.50 -25.36 2.47
N GLU A 232 -4.53 -25.81 3.18
CA GLU A 232 -5.89 -25.31 3.03
C GLU A 232 -6.19 -24.34 4.16
N PHE A 233 -6.62 -23.12 3.81
CA PHE A 233 -7.01 -22.11 4.78
C PHE A 233 -8.53 -22.12 5.00
N PRO A 234 -9.02 -21.90 6.23
CA PRO A 234 -10.45 -21.77 6.48
C PRO A 234 -11.01 -20.55 5.74
N LYS A 235 -12.27 -20.65 5.31
CA LYS A 235 -12.97 -19.62 4.51
C LYS A 235 -12.90 -18.22 5.15
N PHE A 236 -12.93 -18.15 6.48
CA PHE A 236 -12.83 -16.89 7.21
C PHE A 236 -11.46 -16.21 7.06
N MET A 237 -10.35 -16.97 7.12
CA MET A 237 -9.01 -16.40 6.91
C MET A 237 -8.84 -15.89 5.46
N ILE A 238 -9.37 -16.65 4.50
CA ILE A 238 -9.42 -16.21 3.09
C ILE A 238 -10.23 -14.91 2.99
N LEU A 239 -11.39 -14.83 3.64
CA LEU A 239 -12.22 -13.62 3.65
C LEU A 239 -11.46 -12.41 4.19
N MET A 240 -10.81 -12.53 5.35
CA MET A 240 -10.00 -11.45 5.93
C MET A 240 -8.88 -11.00 4.98
N GLY A 241 -8.22 -11.94 4.30
CA GLY A 241 -7.25 -11.63 3.27
C GLY A 241 -7.86 -10.89 2.08
N THR A 242 -9.05 -11.31 1.62
CA THR A 242 -9.73 -10.69 0.47
C THR A 242 -10.25 -9.28 0.75
N CYS A 243 -10.66 -8.97 2.00
CA CYS A 243 -11.11 -7.64 2.40
C CYS A 243 -10.00 -6.79 3.05
N SER A 244 -8.74 -7.22 2.94
CA SER A 244 -7.59 -6.55 3.57
C SER A 244 -7.43 -5.09 3.13
N TYR A 245 -7.81 -4.76 1.89
CA TYR A 245 -7.77 -3.38 1.39
C TYR A 245 -8.83 -2.49 2.05
N SER A 246 -10.08 -2.94 2.12
CA SER A 246 -11.14 -2.29 2.91
C SER A 246 -10.70 -2.09 4.37
N LEU A 247 -10.12 -3.12 4.99
CA LEU A 247 -9.64 -3.06 6.37
C LEU A 247 -8.51 -2.03 6.54
N TYR A 248 -7.57 -2.01 5.60
CA TYR A 248 -6.49 -1.02 5.54
C TYR A 248 -7.01 0.41 5.48
N LEU A 249 -8.09 0.69 4.74
CA LEU A 249 -8.65 2.04 4.67
C LEU A 249 -9.41 2.46 5.93
N ILE A 250 -10.07 1.52 6.59
CA ILE A 250 -11.09 1.81 7.61
C ILE A 250 -10.52 1.79 9.05
N HIS A 251 -9.43 1.06 9.31
CA HIS A 251 -8.91 0.93 10.67
C HIS A 251 -8.48 2.28 11.29
N VAL A 252 -7.92 3.21 10.50
CA VAL A 252 -7.57 4.56 10.98
C VAL A 252 -8.81 5.40 11.30
N PRO A 253 -9.80 5.55 10.38
CA PRO A 253 -11.07 6.19 10.70
C PRO A 253 -11.72 5.65 11.98
N ILE A 254 -11.82 4.33 12.14
CA ILE A 254 -12.44 3.73 13.33
C ILE A 254 -11.65 4.06 14.58
N LYS A 255 -10.32 3.93 14.55
CA LYS A 255 -9.46 4.32 15.67
C LYS A 255 -9.74 5.77 16.07
N LYS A 256 -9.80 6.70 15.10
CA LYS A 256 -10.07 8.12 15.37
C LYS A 256 -11.49 8.39 15.88
N ILE A 257 -12.50 7.65 15.40
CA ILE A 257 -13.87 7.71 15.92
C ILE A 257 -13.87 7.30 17.40
N ILE A 258 -13.20 6.20 17.75
CA ILE A 258 -13.15 5.71 19.13
C ILE A 258 -12.37 6.69 20.02
N GLU A 259 -11.28 7.28 19.52
CA GLU A 259 -10.48 8.27 20.28
C GLU A 259 -11.28 9.55 20.60
N ILE A 260 -12.09 10.04 19.65
CA ILE A 260 -12.83 11.31 19.79
C ILE A 260 -14.18 11.11 20.47
N TYR A 261 -14.96 10.13 20.02
CA TYR A 261 -16.35 9.91 20.45
C TYR A 261 -16.52 8.73 21.39
N GLY A 262 -15.46 7.95 21.65
CA GLY A 262 -15.54 6.78 22.52
C GLY A 262 -15.94 7.14 23.95
N LYS A 263 -15.63 8.35 24.40
CA LYS A 263 -16.01 8.83 25.73
C LYS A 263 -17.53 8.96 25.91
N ASP A 264 -18.24 9.28 24.84
CA ASP A 264 -19.70 9.47 24.84
C ASP A 264 -20.46 8.14 24.74
N ILE A 265 -19.76 7.03 24.49
CA ILE A 265 -20.34 5.70 24.28
C ILE A 265 -20.21 4.89 25.58
N PRO A 266 -21.32 4.54 26.27
CA PRO A 266 -21.29 3.98 27.62
C PRO A 266 -20.52 2.66 27.76
N PHE A 267 -20.42 1.87 26.70
CA PHE A 267 -19.78 0.55 26.70
C PHE A 267 -18.32 0.58 26.25
N ILE A 268 -17.79 1.72 25.80
CA ILE A 268 -16.40 1.85 25.39
C ILE A 268 -15.55 2.19 26.62
N PRO A 269 -14.47 1.44 26.89
CA PRO A 269 -13.54 1.78 27.95
C PRO A 269 -12.96 3.19 27.75
N GLN A 270 -12.98 4.00 28.81
CA GLN A 270 -12.48 5.38 28.79
C GLN A 270 -10.95 5.45 28.75
N GLU A 271 -10.30 4.42 29.29
CA GLU A 271 -8.84 4.29 29.32
C GLU A 271 -8.34 3.33 28.22
N PRO A 272 -7.15 3.61 27.65
CA PRO A 272 -6.49 2.69 26.73
C PRO A 272 -6.36 1.30 27.36
N SER A 273 -7.10 0.34 26.82
CA SER A 273 -7.20 -1.01 27.38
C SER A 273 -7.22 -2.06 26.28
N VAL A 274 -6.89 -3.30 26.64
CA VAL A 274 -6.98 -4.45 25.73
C VAL A 274 -8.41 -4.59 25.18
N MET A 275 -9.42 -4.30 26.01
CA MET A 275 -10.82 -4.33 25.59
C MET A 275 -11.11 -3.29 24.49
N MET A 276 -10.64 -2.04 24.66
CA MET A 276 -10.76 -1.00 23.63
C MET A 276 -10.08 -1.42 22.33
N TYR A 277 -8.90 -2.03 22.42
CA TYR A 277 -8.19 -2.56 21.25
C TYR A 277 -8.98 -3.66 20.54
N LEU A 278 -9.48 -4.66 21.27
CA LEU A 278 -10.31 -5.73 20.71
C LEU A 278 -11.61 -5.20 20.07
N MET A 279 -12.26 -4.22 20.71
CA MET A 279 -13.42 -3.54 20.14
C MET A 279 -13.06 -2.84 18.83
N SER A 280 -11.95 -2.10 18.79
CA SER A 280 -11.49 -1.42 17.57
C SER A 280 -11.21 -2.38 16.42
N ILE A 281 -10.60 -3.54 16.70
CA ILE A 281 -10.36 -4.60 15.72
C ILE A 281 -11.69 -5.18 15.24
N SER A 282 -12.59 -5.53 16.16
CA SER A 282 -13.87 -6.13 15.82
C SER A 282 -14.73 -5.21 14.95
N ALA A 283 -14.75 -3.91 15.27
CA ALA A 283 -15.43 -2.89 14.48
C ALA A 283 -14.77 -2.74 13.10
N SER A 284 -13.43 -2.73 13.03
CA SER A 284 -12.68 -2.64 11.77
C SER A 284 -12.92 -3.82 10.85
N ILE A 285 -12.86 -5.05 11.39
CA ILE A 285 -13.14 -6.26 10.61
C ILE A 285 -14.59 -6.23 10.12
N SER A 286 -15.55 -5.97 11.01
CA SER A 286 -16.98 -5.98 10.65
C SER A 286 -17.31 -4.95 9.57
N LEU A 287 -16.86 -3.71 9.72
CA LEU A 287 -17.10 -2.65 8.74
C LEU A 287 -16.34 -2.91 7.43
N SER A 288 -15.13 -3.47 7.49
CA SER A 288 -14.35 -3.82 6.29
C SER A 288 -15.03 -4.89 5.43
N ILE A 289 -15.66 -5.90 6.05
CA ILE A 289 -16.40 -6.94 5.32
C ILE A 289 -17.62 -6.32 4.63
N THR A 290 -18.37 -5.46 5.32
CA THR A 290 -19.52 -4.75 4.74
C THR A 290 -19.08 -3.88 3.56
N MET A 291 -18.03 -3.07 3.73
CA MET A 291 -17.49 -2.20 2.68
C MET A 291 -16.93 -2.99 1.49
N TYR A 292 -16.30 -4.13 1.75
CA TYR A 292 -15.82 -5.02 0.71
C TYR A 292 -16.95 -5.49 -0.21
N TYR A 293 -18.04 -6.02 0.34
CA TYR A 293 -19.16 -6.52 -0.47
C TYR A 293 -20.01 -5.40 -1.09
N MET A 294 -20.20 -4.29 -0.38
CA MET A 294 -21.04 -3.19 -0.85
C MET A 294 -20.37 -2.33 -1.92
N VAL A 295 -19.06 -2.12 -1.80
CA VAL A 295 -18.29 -1.16 -2.60
C VAL A 295 -17.14 -1.85 -3.33
N GLU A 296 -16.12 -2.32 -2.61
CA GLU A 296 -14.84 -2.74 -3.20
C GLU A 296 -15.04 -3.78 -4.31
N LYS A 297 -15.74 -4.87 -4.00
CA LYS A 297 -15.99 -5.97 -4.94
C LYS A 297 -16.75 -5.52 -6.18
N LYS A 298 -17.80 -4.70 -6.01
CA LYS A 298 -18.62 -4.22 -7.14
C LYS A 298 -17.81 -3.36 -8.09
N PHE A 299 -16.99 -2.44 -7.56
CA PHE A 299 -16.16 -1.58 -8.39
C PHE A 299 -15.03 -2.35 -9.07
N ILE A 300 -14.43 -3.34 -8.40
CA ILE A 300 -13.48 -4.25 -9.03
C ILE A 300 -14.13 -4.98 -10.22
N ASP A 301 -15.34 -5.51 -10.05
CA ASP A 301 -16.06 -6.20 -11.11
C ASP A 301 -16.41 -5.27 -12.29
N ILE A 302 -16.80 -4.02 -12.01
CA ILE A 302 -17.00 -2.99 -13.04
C ILE A 302 -15.70 -2.72 -13.80
N GLY A 303 -14.58 -2.53 -13.09
CA GLY A 303 -13.26 -2.33 -13.70
C GLY A 303 -12.83 -3.51 -14.57
N HIS A 304 -13.08 -4.74 -14.12
CA HIS A 304 -12.84 -5.95 -14.91
C HIS A 304 -13.70 -6.00 -16.17
N ASN A 305 -14.98 -5.65 -16.09
CA ASN A 305 -15.88 -5.65 -17.25
C ASN A 305 -15.51 -4.56 -18.26
N LEU A 306 -15.16 -3.36 -17.82
CA LEU A 306 -14.65 -2.28 -18.68
C LEU A 306 -13.36 -2.71 -19.38
N SER A 307 -12.43 -3.29 -18.64
CA SER A 307 -11.13 -3.71 -19.16
C SER A 307 -11.17 -4.85 -20.20
N LYS A 308 -12.30 -5.57 -20.30
CA LYS A 308 -12.56 -6.61 -21.31
C LYS A 308 -13.12 -6.02 -22.61
N LYS A 309 -13.69 -4.81 -22.55
CA LYS A 309 -14.26 -4.09 -23.70
C LYS A 309 -13.21 -3.22 -24.42
N ILE A 310 -12.08 -2.96 -23.77
CA ILE A 310 -10.86 -2.33 -24.31
C ILE A 310 -10.03 -3.41 -24.99
#